data_AF-A0A938JXT4-F1
#
_entry.id   AF-A0A938JXT4-F1
#
_cell.length_a   1.000
_cell.length_b   1.000
_cell.length_c   1.000
_cell.angle_alpha   90.00
_cell.angle_beta   90.00
_cell.angle_gamma   90.00
#
_symmetry.space_group_name_H-M   'P 1'
#
loop_
_entity.id
_entity.type
_entity.pdbx_description
1 polymer ?
#
loop_
_entity_poly.entity_id
_entity_poly.type
_entity_poly.pdbx_seq_one_letter_code
_entity_poly.pdbx_strand_id
1 'polypeptide(L)'
;MILVDGCHWWFRDRKWCHMVSDTSYDELHEIAAALGIPRRGFQGDHYDLPEEYRDRAIALGATAVGSRELLTRLRDAGLRLSPARRRAAGTTPSPGLRTGHRPWQSRARTSR
;
A
#
# COMPACT_ATOMS: atom_id res chain seq x y z
N MET A 1 12.64 -7.45 -8.25
CA MET A 1 13.66 -7.02 -7.27
C MET A 1 13.04 -5.95 -6.38
N ILE A 2 13.46 -5.89 -5.11
CA ILE A 2 13.05 -4.84 -4.17
C ILE A 2 13.98 -3.64 -4.27
N LEU A 3 13.39 -2.46 -4.32
CA LEU A 3 14.07 -1.17 -4.44
C LEU A 3 13.69 -0.28 -3.26
N VAL A 4 14.67 0.43 -2.71
CA VAL A 4 14.45 1.46 -1.67
C VAL A 4 15.20 2.74 -2.02
N ASP A 5 14.54 3.89 -1.90
CA ASP A 5 15.17 5.18 -2.17
C ASP A 5 15.85 5.81 -0.94
N GLY A 6 16.32 7.04 -1.08
CA GLY A 6 16.82 7.84 0.03
C GLY A 6 15.67 8.44 0.85
N CYS A 7 15.88 8.58 2.15
CA CYS A 7 14.85 9.13 3.03
C CYS A 7 14.91 10.66 2.96
N HIS A 8 13.94 11.24 2.25
CA HIS A 8 13.92 12.67 1.92
C HIS A 8 12.67 13.37 2.45
N TRP A 9 11.58 12.63 2.66
CA TRP A 9 10.32 13.20 3.11
C TRP A 9 10.27 13.27 4.63
N TRP A 10 10.10 14.48 5.18
CA TRP A 10 9.88 14.70 6.61
C TRP A 10 8.40 14.54 7.00
N PHE A 11 8.13 13.65 7.97
CA PHE A 11 6.82 13.50 8.58
C PHE A 11 6.94 12.94 10.01
N ARG A 12 6.26 13.59 10.97
CA ARG A 12 6.29 13.22 12.40
C ARG A 12 7.71 13.00 12.94
N ASP A 13 8.55 14.03 12.78
CA ASP A 13 9.92 14.11 13.31
C ASP A 13 10.91 13.08 12.77
N ARG A 14 10.57 12.42 11.66
CA ARG A 14 11.42 11.42 11.00
C ARG A 14 11.45 11.63 9.51
N LYS A 15 12.53 11.18 8.88
CA LYS A 15 12.58 11.06 7.41
C LYS A 15 11.99 9.72 6.97
N TRP A 16 11.42 9.74 5.77
CA TRP A 16 10.75 8.61 5.16
C TRP A 16 11.30 8.34 3.76
N CYS A 17 11.40 7.05 3.46
CA CYS A 17 11.80 6.45 2.18
C CYS A 17 10.59 5.71 1.58
N HIS A 18 10.70 5.38 0.30
CA HIS A 18 9.78 4.49 -0.41
C HIS A 18 10.47 3.15 -0.68
N MET A 19 9.72 2.07 -0.51
CA MET A 19 10.11 0.73 -0.90
C MET A 19 9.11 0.15 -1.90
N VAL A 20 9.61 -0.36 -3.01
CA VAL A 20 8.80 -0.89 -4.14
C VAL A 20 9.40 -2.18 -4.66
N SER A 21 8.65 -2.85 -5.53
CA SER A 21 9.16 -3.91 -6.39
C SER A 21 9.07 -3.49 -7.86
N ASP A 22 10.04 -3.93 -8.66
CA ASP A 22 10.01 -3.86 -10.13
C ASP A 22 9.66 -5.21 -10.79
N THR A 23 9.14 -6.18 -10.02
CA THR A 23 8.80 -7.52 -10.53
C THR A 23 7.41 -7.99 -10.08
N SER A 24 7.11 -7.97 -8.78
CA SER A 24 5.78 -8.33 -8.27
C SER A 24 5.52 -7.77 -6.86
N TYR A 25 4.25 -7.59 -6.50
CA TYR A 25 3.93 -7.18 -5.14
C TYR A 25 4.16 -8.27 -4.10
N ASP A 26 4.15 -9.55 -4.50
CA ASP A 26 4.31 -10.66 -3.56
C ASP A 26 5.69 -10.62 -2.87
N GLU A 27 6.77 -10.45 -3.64
CA GLU A 27 8.12 -10.25 -3.06
C GLU A 27 8.20 -8.98 -2.20
N LEU A 28 7.44 -7.92 -2.56
CA LEU A 28 7.39 -6.69 -1.79
C LEU A 28 6.72 -6.92 -0.42
N HIS A 29 5.67 -7.75 -0.39
CA HIS A 29 4.99 -8.12 0.84
C HIS A 29 5.84 -9.01 1.73
N GLU A 30 6.64 -9.90 1.16
CA GLU A 30 7.58 -10.75 1.90
C GLU A 30 8.63 -9.91 2.63
N ILE A 31 9.28 -8.96 1.95
CA ILE A 31 10.25 -8.06 2.59
C ILE A 31 9.58 -7.17 3.63
N ALA A 32 8.39 -6.62 3.34
CA ALA A 32 7.66 -5.82 4.32
C ALA A 32 7.32 -6.63 5.59
N ALA A 33 6.91 -7.89 5.43
CA ALA A 33 6.65 -8.77 6.56
C ALA A 33 7.92 -9.09 7.36
N ALA A 34 9.05 -9.32 6.70
CA ALA A 34 10.36 -9.54 7.35
C ALA A 34 10.86 -8.30 8.12
N LEU A 35 10.46 -7.09 7.69
CA LEU A 35 10.69 -5.84 8.41
C LEU A 35 9.70 -5.61 9.58
N GLY A 36 8.67 -6.44 9.71
CA GLY A 36 7.61 -6.27 10.71
C GLY A 36 6.56 -5.22 10.32
N ILE A 37 6.51 -4.84 9.05
CA ILE A 37 5.58 -3.83 8.53
C ILE A 37 4.26 -4.53 8.17
N PRO A 38 3.13 -4.09 8.75
CA PRO A 38 1.86 -4.77 8.54
C PRO A 38 1.36 -4.56 7.10
N ARG A 39 0.62 -5.54 6.57
CA ARG A 39 0.06 -5.50 5.20
C ARG A 39 -0.78 -4.26 4.91
N ARG A 40 -1.45 -3.70 5.93
CA ARG A 40 -2.22 -2.44 5.84
C ARG A 40 -1.37 -1.20 5.53
N GLY A 41 -0.05 -1.27 5.70
CA GLY A 41 0.89 -0.22 5.31
C GLY A 41 1.12 -0.15 3.80
N PHE A 42 0.59 -1.11 3.03
CA PHE A 42 0.69 -1.10 1.58
C PHE A 42 -0.20 -0.01 0.98
N GLN A 43 0.40 0.90 0.23
CA GLN A 43 -0.28 2.04 -0.39
C GLN A 43 -0.77 1.74 -1.82
N GLY A 44 -0.91 0.44 -2.16
CA GLY A 44 -1.38 -0.02 -3.46
C GLY A 44 -0.27 -0.38 -4.45
N ASP A 45 0.91 0.23 -4.33
CA ASP A 45 2.08 -0.11 -5.16
C ASP A 45 3.44 0.06 -4.45
N HIS A 46 3.45 0.52 -3.20
CA HIS A 46 4.65 0.76 -2.41
C HIS A 46 4.36 0.66 -0.91
N TYR A 47 5.44 0.65 -0.14
CA TYR A 47 5.43 0.92 1.30
C TYR A 47 6.25 2.19 1.59
N ASP A 48 5.78 2.99 2.54
CA ASP A 48 6.57 4.07 3.12
C ASP A 48 7.32 3.54 4.35
N LEU A 49 8.63 3.73 4.35
CA LEU A 49 9.52 3.28 5.41
C LEU A 49 10.03 4.49 6.18
N PRO A 50 9.96 4.49 7.52
CA PRO A 50 10.76 5.42 8.30
C PRO A 50 12.26 5.13 8.15
N GLU A 51 13.10 6.15 8.35
CA GLU A 51 14.53 6.07 8.07
C GLU A 51 15.27 4.93 8.78
N GLU A 52 14.90 4.56 10.00
CA GLU A 52 15.57 3.46 10.70
C GLU A 52 15.29 2.06 10.11
N TYR A 53 14.27 1.92 9.26
CA TYR A 53 13.97 0.65 8.57
C TYR A 53 14.76 0.49 7.27
N ARG A 54 15.33 1.56 6.74
CA ARG A 54 15.97 1.58 5.42
C ARG A 54 17.16 0.62 5.35
N ASP A 55 18.08 0.70 6.30
CA ASP A 55 19.28 -0.12 6.28
C ASP A 55 18.95 -1.60 6.53
N ARG A 56 17.92 -1.88 7.33
CA ARG A 56 17.41 -3.23 7.50
C ARG A 56 16.76 -3.77 6.22
N ALA A 57 16.06 -2.93 5.44
CA ALA A 57 15.52 -3.33 4.15
C ALA A 57 16.65 -3.73 3.19
N ILE A 58 17.74 -2.94 3.18
CA ILE A 58 18.94 -3.24 2.38
C ILE A 58 19.58 -4.56 2.81
N ALA A 59 19.73 -4.78 4.12
CA ALA A 59 20.26 -6.02 4.67
C ALA A 59 19.39 -7.26 4.33
N LEU A 60 18.09 -7.06 4.07
CA LEU A 60 17.16 -8.10 3.62
C LEU A 60 17.12 -8.27 2.10
N GLY A 61 17.95 -7.54 1.34
CA GLY A 61 18.08 -7.68 -0.11
C GLY A 61 17.40 -6.58 -0.93
N ALA A 62 16.92 -5.49 -0.32
CA ALA A 62 16.50 -4.31 -1.06
C ALA A 62 17.71 -3.57 -1.66
N THR A 63 17.60 -3.17 -2.92
CA THR A 63 18.64 -2.39 -3.59
C THR A 63 18.40 -0.90 -3.37
N ALA A 64 19.39 -0.21 -2.82
CA ALA A 64 19.37 1.24 -2.68
C ALA A 64 19.51 1.93 -4.05
N VAL A 65 18.54 2.75 -4.42
CA VAL A 65 18.50 3.49 -5.68
C VAL A 65 18.09 4.94 -5.47
N GLY A 66 18.20 5.79 -6.50
CA GLY A 66 17.61 7.13 -6.45
C GLY A 66 16.08 7.09 -6.64
N SER A 67 15.34 8.04 -6.05
CA SER A 67 13.87 8.09 -6.17
C SER A 67 13.38 8.15 -7.63
N ARG A 68 14.14 8.80 -8.52
CA ARG A 68 13.82 8.86 -9.95
C ARG A 68 13.93 7.47 -10.60
N GLU A 69 15.01 6.74 -10.32
CA GLU A 69 15.21 5.39 -10.82
C GLU A 69 14.16 4.44 -10.28
N LEU A 70 13.87 4.51 -8.98
CA LEU A 70 12.82 3.73 -8.33
C LEU A 70 11.47 3.89 -9.04
N LEU A 71 11.06 5.15 -9.29
CA LEU A 71 9.80 5.44 -9.98
C LEU A 71 9.80 5.01 -11.45
N THR A 72 10.93 5.13 -12.15
CA THR A 72 11.08 4.65 -13.53
C THR A 72 10.89 3.14 -13.57
N ARG A 73 11.63 2.37 -12.77
CA ARG A 73 11.52 0.91 -12.75
C ARG A 73 10.13 0.41 -12.36
N LEU A 74 9.49 1.06 -11.37
CA LEU A 74 8.11 0.74 -10.96
C LEU A 74 7.10 0.97 -12.11
N ARG A 75 7.31 2.01 -12.93
CA ARG A 75 6.48 2.30 -14.10
C ARG A 75 6.74 1.30 -15.23
N ASP A 76 8.00 1.01 -15.50
CA ASP A 76 8.40 0.08 -16.56
C ASP A 76 7.92 -1.35 -16.26
N ALA A 77 7.85 -1.73 -14.98
CA ALA A 77 7.23 -2.97 -14.52
C ALA A 77 5.70 -3.00 -14.65
N GLY A 78 5.05 -1.88 -15.01
CA GLY A 78 3.59 -1.77 -15.10
C GLY A 78 2.88 -1.78 -13.73
N LEU A 79 3.63 -1.65 -12.64
CA LEU A 79 3.11 -1.72 -11.27
C LEU A 79 2.72 -0.35 -10.71
N ARG A 80 3.12 0.77 -11.34
CA ARG A 80 2.69 2.08 -10.84
C ARG A 80 1.18 2.28 -10.98
N LEU A 81 0.48 2.41 -9.85
CA LEU A 81 -0.96 2.70 -9.84
C LEU A 81 -1.23 4.21 -9.86
N SER A 82 -2.32 4.60 -10.52
CA SER A 82 -2.85 5.95 -10.41
C SER A 82 -3.38 6.20 -8.99
N PRO A 83 -3.45 7.47 -8.52
CA PRO A 83 -4.00 7.77 -7.20
C PRO A 83 -5.42 7.22 -6.97
N ALA A 84 -6.26 7.23 -8.01
CA ALA A 84 -7.60 6.64 -7.94
C ALA A 84 -7.54 5.12 -7.74
N ARG A 85 -6.68 4.41 -8.48
CA ARG A 85 -6.50 2.97 -8.36
C ARG A 85 -5.90 2.57 -7.00
N ARG A 86 -4.98 3.37 -6.44
CA ARG A 86 -4.43 3.13 -5.09
C ARG A 86 -5.50 3.21 -4.00
N ARG A 87 -6.38 4.22 -4.06
CA ARG A 87 -7.51 4.34 -3.12
C ARG A 87 -8.48 3.16 -3.20
N ALA A 88 -8.75 2.67 -4.42
CA ALA A 88 -9.55 1.47 -4.62
C ALA A 88 -8.84 0.21 -4.06
N ALA A 89 -7.53 0.06 -4.30
CA ALA A 89 -6.75 -1.08 -3.82
C ALA A 89 -6.60 -1.11 -2.29
N GLY A 90 -6.48 0.05 -1.64
CA GLY A 90 -6.49 0.18 -0.18
C GLY A 90 -7.85 -0.09 0.45
N THR A 91 -8.92 -0.11 -0.34
CA THR A 91 -10.27 -0.48 0.08
C THR A 91 -10.45 -1.98 -0.15
N THR A 92 -9.86 -2.82 0.69
CA THR A 92 -10.35 -4.21 0.75
C THR A 92 -11.72 -4.18 1.43
N PRO A 93 -12.83 -4.52 0.75
CA PRO A 93 -14.08 -4.74 1.47
C PRO A 93 -13.86 -5.95 2.38
N SER A 94 -13.95 -5.74 3.70
CA SER A 94 -13.96 -6.85 4.65
C SER A 94 -15.04 -7.86 4.23
N PRO A 95 -14.71 -9.15 4.02
CA PRO A 95 -15.73 -10.15 3.73
C PRO A 95 -16.46 -10.46 5.03
N GLY A 96 -17.50 -9.68 5.35
CA GLY A 96 -18.33 -9.95 6.51
C GLY A 96 -18.90 -8.69 7.16
N LEU A 97 -19.94 -8.12 6.56
CA LEU A 97 -21.16 -7.79 7.27
C LEU A 97 -22.26 -7.68 6.21
N ARG A 98 -23.00 -8.78 6.00
CA ARG A 98 -24.32 -8.69 5.40
C ARG A 98 -25.22 -8.01 6.44
N THR A 99 -25.23 -6.69 6.49
CA THR A 99 -26.36 -5.96 7.08
C THR A 99 -27.55 -6.23 6.19
N GLY A 100 -28.40 -7.17 6.61
CA GLY A 100 -29.71 -7.38 6.03
C GLY A 100 -30.54 -6.11 6.19
N HIS A 101 -30.47 -5.21 5.20
CA HIS A 101 -31.46 -4.18 5.02
C HIS A 101 -32.74 -4.86 4.53
N ARG A 102 -33.63 -5.19 5.48
CA ARG A 102 -35.03 -5.45 5.14
C ARG A 102 -35.60 -4.17 4.54
N PRO A 103 -36.21 -4.20 3.35
CA PRO A 103 -36.93 -3.03 2.84
C PRO A 103 -38.14 -2.77 3.74
N TRP A 104 -38.31 -1.51 4.11
CA TRP A 104 -39.44 -0.99 4.84
C TRP A 104 -40.71 -1.20 3.99
N GLN A 105 -41.64 -2.03 4.47
CA GLN A 105 -42.93 -2.21 3.81
C GLN A 105 -43.89 -1.10 4.24
N SER A 106 -44.30 -0.29 3.26
CA SER A 106 -45.37 0.70 3.37
C SER A 106 -46.68 0.04 3.80
N ARG A 107 -47.20 0.36 4.98
CA ARG A 107 -48.60 0.10 5.31
C ARG A 107 -49.43 1.32 4.87
N ALA A 108 -50.09 1.18 3.71
CA ALA A 108 -51.25 2.00 3.39
C ALA A 108 -52.35 1.69 4.40
N ARG A 109 -52.82 2.72 5.12
CA ARG A 109 -53.97 2.63 6.00
C ARG A 109 -55.19 3.13 5.25
N THR A 110 -55.98 2.19 4.73
CA THR A 110 -57.34 2.43 4.27
C THR A 110 -58.26 2.55 5.48
N SER A 111 -59.05 3.62 5.57
CA SER A 111 -60.30 3.72 6.36
C SER A 111 -61.04 4.94 5.78
N ARG A 112 -62.03 4.72 4.92
CA ARG A 112 -63.48 4.67 5.21
C ARG A 112 -64.04 6.00 5.70
#